data_AF-A0A6A6Q977-F1
#
_entry.id   AF-A0A6A6Q977-F1
#
_cell.length_a   1.000
_cell.length_b   1.000
_cell.length_c   1.000
_cell.angle_alpha   90.00
_cell.angle_beta   90.00
_cell.angle_gamma   90.00
#
_symmetry.space_group_name_H-M   'P 1'
#
loop_
_entity.id
_entity.type
_entity.pdbx_description
1 polymer ?
#
loop_
_entity_poly.entity_id
_entity_poly.type
_entity_poly.pdbx_seq_one_letter_code
_entity_poly.pdbx_strand_id
1 'polypeptide(L)'
;MRVECAGGPPQYGNMGIDINPWIRLPSLQSFESLFFDIGDDLFSDPSDLMSFDLYGGITYDSLSSLLENCPRLKSFGYHFDPELRKEKEIEGENWASCHEALHLLQDGHCDTLERLKIRYYDPFSDDDEHEWHEEEAPWHFPISCFENLKVLEIQAPFILGTDRNGKNPQQQASPDEYPQLINLLPSTITELRLHNCGMIAQEQISALSKAKLNDLA
;
A
#
# COMPACT_ATOMS: atom_id res chain seq x y z
N MET A 1 -21.57 -9.35 -2.81
CA MET A 1 -20.89 -10.39 -3.62
C MET A 1 -19.38 -10.12 -3.55
N ARG A 2 -18.55 -11.17 -3.48
CA ARG A 2 -17.08 -11.11 -3.53
C ARG A 2 -16.64 -11.75 -4.85
N VAL A 3 -15.70 -11.11 -5.54
CA VAL A 3 -15.04 -11.66 -6.73
C VAL A 3 -13.58 -11.90 -6.36
N GLU A 4 -13.11 -13.11 -6.63
CA GLU A 4 -11.71 -13.50 -6.50
C GLU A 4 -11.16 -13.76 -7.91
N CYS A 5 -10.18 -12.95 -8.33
CA CYS A 5 -9.54 -13.08 -9.65
C CYS A 5 -8.15 -13.72 -9.48
N ALA A 6 -7.92 -14.85 -10.15
CA ALA A 6 -6.60 -15.48 -10.24
C ALA A 6 -6.03 -15.27 -11.64
N GLY A 7 -5.04 -14.38 -11.79
CA GLY A 7 -4.13 -14.41 -12.94
C GLY A 7 -3.14 -15.56 -12.81
N GLY A 8 -2.77 -16.15 -13.94
CA GLY A 8 -1.68 -17.14 -13.98
C GLY A 8 -0.31 -16.46 -13.82
N PRO A 9 0.76 -17.22 -13.50
CA PRO A 9 2.12 -16.68 -13.52
C PRO A 9 2.46 -16.11 -14.90
N PRO A 10 3.39 -15.14 -15.00
CA PRO A 10 3.69 -14.37 -16.24
C PRO A 10 4.12 -15.21 -17.45
N GLN A 11 4.30 -16.53 -17.28
CA GLN A 11 4.58 -17.47 -18.35
C GLN A 11 3.38 -17.72 -19.29
N TYR A 12 2.17 -17.34 -18.88
CA TYR A 12 1.00 -17.30 -19.77
C TYR A 12 0.73 -15.84 -20.10
N GLY A 13 1.06 -15.43 -21.32
CA GLY A 13 0.97 -14.03 -21.75
C GLY A 13 -0.34 -13.37 -21.32
N ASN A 14 -0.23 -12.11 -20.88
CA ASN A 14 -1.33 -11.24 -20.44
C ASN A 14 -2.55 -11.39 -21.35
N MET A 15 -3.46 -12.28 -20.97
CA MET A 15 -4.85 -12.12 -21.37
C MET A 15 -5.36 -11.04 -20.43
N GLY A 16 -5.23 -9.78 -20.88
CA GLY A 16 -5.88 -8.65 -20.21
C GLY A 16 -7.36 -8.97 -20.10
N ILE A 17 -7.77 -9.38 -18.90
CA ILE A 17 -9.16 -9.67 -18.59
C ILE A 17 -9.77 -8.32 -18.25
N ASP A 18 -10.68 -7.81 -19.09
CA ASP A 18 -11.42 -6.57 -18.79
C ASP A 18 -12.30 -6.80 -17.56
N ILE A 19 -11.95 -6.16 -16.44
CA ILE A 19 -12.70 -6.30 -15.18
C ILE A 19 -13.81 -5.28 -14.99
N ASN A 20 -13.92 -4.29 -15.88
CA ASN A 20 -14.98 -3.27 -15.79
C ASN A 20 -16.38 -3.88 -15.65
N PRO A 21 -16.77 -4.92 -16.39
CA PRO A 21 -18.12 -5.48 -16.27
C PRO A 21 -18.43 -6.01 -14.87
N TRP A 22 -17.43 -6.53 -14.16
CA TRP A 22 -17.63 -7.07 -12.80
C TRP A 22 -17.58 -5.99 -11.74
N ILE A 23 -16.69 -5.01 -11.88
CA ILE A 23 -16.58 -3.89 -10.93
C ILE A 23 -17.83 -3.01 -10.93
N ARG A 24 -18.55 -2.94 -12.06
CA ARG A 24 -19.82 -2.21 -12.21
C ARG A 24 -21.04 -2.93 -11.62
N LEU A 25 -20.89 -4.16 -11.12
CA LEU A 25 -22.04 -4.88 -10.56
C LEU A 25 -22.48 -4.18 -9.26
N PRO A 26 -23.73 -3.71 -9.14
CA PRO A 26 -24.21 -3.03 -7.92
C PRO A 26 -24.14 -3.93 -6.67
N SER A 27 -24.12 -5.25 -6.88
CA SER A 27 -23.97 -6.23 -5.80
C SER A 27 -22.52 -6.46 -5.37
N LEU A 28 -21.52 -5.96 -6.13
CA LEU A 28 -20.12 -6.12 -5.80
C LEU A 28 -19.75 -5.11 -4.72
N GLN A 29 -19.39 -5.63 -3.56
CA GLN A 29 -18.97 -4.83 -2.42
C GLN A 29 -17.51 -5.05 -2.07
N SER A 30 -16.89 -6.09 -2.62
CA SER A 30 -15.51 -6.47 -2.35
C SER A 30 -14.88 -7.09 -3.58
N PHE A 31 -13.75 -6.54 -3.99
CA PHE A 31 -12.87 -7.06 -5.02
C PHE A 31 -11.56 -7.48 -4.38
N GLU A 32 -11.08 -8.68 -4.73
CA GLU A 32 -9.80 -9.21 -4.29
C GLU A 32 -9.13 -9.96 -5.44
N SER A 33 -7.85 -9.71 -5.68
CA SER A 33 -7.06 -10.47 -6.64
C SER A 33 -5.92 -11.23 -6.00
N LEU A 34 -5.53 -12.34 -6.62
CA LEU A 34 -4.34 -13.12 -6.25
C LEU A 34 -3.09 -12.66 -7.00
N PHE A 35 -3.23 -12.34 -8.28
CA PHE A 35 -2.25 -11.64 -9.13
C PHE A 35 -3.00 -11.19 -10.37
N PHE A 36 -3.08 -9.89 -10.62
CA PHE A 36 -3.94 -9.31 -11.64
C PHE A 36 -3.51 -7.88 -11.99
N ASP A 37 -3.32 -7.63 -13.27
CA ASP A 37 -2.90 -6.33 -13.79
C ASP A 37 -4.08 -5.62 -14.46
N ILE A 38 -4.29 -4.36 -14.11
CA ILE A 38 -5.39 -3.53 -14.62
C ILE A 38 -4.79 -2.43 -15.52
N GLY A 39 -4.89 -2.63 -16.84
CA GLY A 39 -4.45 -1.68 -17.86
C GLY A 39 -5.63 -1.02 -18.59
N ASP A 40 -5.56 0.29 -18.81
CA ASP A 40 -6.50 1.10 -19.61
C ASP A 40 -8.00 0.98 -19.26
N ASP A 41 -8.33 0.47 -18.07
CA ASP A 41 -9.70 0.32 -17.59
C ASP A 41 -10.18 1.62 -16.91
N LEU A 42 -11.17 2.30 -17.49
CA LEU A 42 -11.87 3.41 -16.83
C LEU A 42 -13.14 2.89 -16.13
N PHE A 43 -13.12 2.96 -14.80
CA PHE A 43 -14.20 2.50 -13.96
C PHE A 43 -15.35 3.51 -13.93
N SER A 44 -16.36 3.28 -14.76
CA SER A 44 -17.63 4.00 -14.64
C SER A 44 -18.54 3.31 -13.63
N ASP A 45 -18.65 3.84 -12.42
CA ASP A 45 -19.61 3.49 -11.35
C ASP A 45 -19.34 2.22 -10.48
N PRO A 46 -18.21 2.16 -9.75
CA PRO A 46 -17.98 1.24 -8.63
C PRO A 46 -18.61 1.73 -7.30
N SER A 47 -19.74 2.45 -7.32
CA SER A 47 -20.24 3.20 -6.15
C SER A 47 -20.61 2.36 -4.93
N ASP A 48 -20.91 1.07 -5.12
CA ASP A 48 -21.23 0.12 -4.05
C ASP A 48 -20.01 -0.63 -3.48
N LEU A 49 -18.84 -0.46 -4.10
CA LEU A 49 -17.60 -1.10 -3.68
C LEU A 49 -17.16 -0.51 -2.33
N MET A 50 -16.88 -1.40 -1.36
CA MET A 50 -16.45 -1.02 -0.01
C MET A 50 -15.06 -1.56 0.32
N SER A 51 -14.59 -2.55 -0.44
CA SER A 51 -13.28 -3.16 -0.27
C SER A 51 -12.64 -3.42 -1.62
N PHE A 52 -11.39 -3.01 -1.79
CA PHE A 52 -10.59 -3.29 -2.96
C PHE A 52 -9.22 -3.76 -2.49
N ASP A 53 -8.82 -4.99 -2.81
CA ASP A 53 -7.48 -5.52 -2.51
C ASP A 53 -6.88 -6.05 -3.82
N LEU A 54 -5.89 -5.34 -4.34
CA LEU A 54 -5.24 -5.66 -5.60
C LEU A 54 -3.83 -6.18 -5.35
N TYR A 55 -3.58 -7.35 -5.89
CA TYR A 55 -2.28 -7.93 -6.08
C TYR A 55 -1.90 -7.90 -7.55
N GLY A 56 -0.79 -7.24 -7.88
CA GLY A 56 -0.42 -6.91 -9.25
C GLY A 56 -0.33 -5.39 -9.45
N GLY A 57 -0.41 -4.94 -10.71
CA GLY A 57 -0.40 -3.53 -11.05
C GLY A 57 -1.79 -2.95 -11.32
N ILE A 58 -1.92 -1.63 -11.18
CA ILE A 58 -2.97 -0.83 -11.83
C ILE A 58 -2.37 0.43 -12.44
N THR A 59 -2.82 0.88 -13.62
CA THR A 59 -2.37 2.16 -14.17
C THR A 59 -2.83 3.34 -13.31
N TYR A 60 -2.08 4.45 -13.32
CA TYR A 60 -2.43 5.65 -12.56
C TYR A 60 -3.85 6.16 -12.89
N ASP A 61 -4.19 6.23 -14.18
CA ASP A 61 -5.50 6.73 -14.63
C ASP A 61 -6.64 5.79 -14.18
N SER A 62 -6.43 4.48 -14.27
CA SER A 62 -7.39 3.48 -13.76
C SER A 62 -7.57 3.58 -12.24
N LEU A 63 -6.48 3.73 -11.48
CA LEU A 63 -6.54 3.87 -10.03
C LEU A 63 -7.25 5.16 -9.62
N SER A 64 -6.91 6.28 -10.26
CA SER A 64 -7.58 7.56 -10.04
C SER A 64 -9.08 7.46 -10.32
N SER A 65 -9.44 6.92 -11.50
CA SER A 65 -10.84 6.70 -11.87
C SER A 65 -11.57 5.78 -10.89
N LEU A 66 -10.93 4.72 -10.39
CA LEU A 66 -11.52 3.82 -9.39
C LEU A 66 -11.83 4.58 -8.10
N LEU A 67 -10.85 5.30 -7.56
CA LEU A 67 -10.95 5.97 -6.27
C LEU A 67 -11.91 7.16 -6.32
N GLU A 68 -11.94 7.93 -7.41
CA GLU A 68 -12.89 9.03 -7.61
C GLU A 68 -14.36 8.55 -7.61
N ASN A 69 -14.61 7.33 -8.09
CA ASN A 69 -15.97 6.82 -8.26
C ASN A 69 -16.38 5.79 -7.18
N CYS A 70 -15.60 5.62 -6.12
CA CYS A 70 -15.82 4.62 -5.06
C CYS A 70 -16.04 5.28 -3.67
N PRO A 71 -17.04 6.15 -3.47
CA PRO A 71 -17.18 7.01 -2.28
C PRO A 71 -17.43 6.25 -0.96
N ARG A 72 -17.66 4.94 -1.02
CA ARG A 72 -17.98 4.09 0.14
C ARG A 72 -16.81 3.19 0.54
N LEU A 73 -15.63 3.39 -0.04
CA LEU A 73 -14.46 2.58 0.20
C LEU A 73 -14.06 2.65 1.68
N LYS A 74 -13.98 1.49 2.33
CA LYS A 74 -13.57 1.34 3.74
C LYS A 74 -12.29 0.54 3.88
N SER A 75 -11.94 -0.24 2.86
CA SER A 75 -10.77 -1.11 2.87
C SER A 75 -10.06 -1.01 1.53
N PHE A 76 -8.78 -0.65 1.56
CA PHE A 76 -7.94 -0.60 0.37
C PHE A 76 -6.67 -1.42 0.59
N GLY A 77 -6.35 -2.26 -0.38
CA GLY A 77 -5.16 -3.07 -0.46
C GLY A 77 -4.49 -2.90 -1.82
N TYR A 78 -3.19 -2.63 -1.81
CA TYR A 78 -2.37 -2.61 -3.02
C TYR A 78 -1.01 -3.27 -2.75
N HIS A 79 -0.80 -4.38 -3.44
CA HIS A 79 0.38 -5.22 -3.40
C HIS A 79 1.08 -5.13 -4.74
N PHE A 80 1.97 -4.16 -4.84
CA PHE A 80 2.59 -3.77 -6.08
C PHE A 80 3.91 -4.51 -6.31
N ASP A 81 4.10 -5.02 -7.51
CA ASP A 81 5.38 -5.57 -7.95
C ASP A 81 6.25 -4.45 -8.55
N PRO A 82 7.38 -4.07 -7.92
CA PRO A 82 8.23 -3.01 -8.44
C PRO A 82 8.93 -3.38 -9.75
N GLU A 83 9.16 -4.66 -10.02
CA GLU A 83 9.76 -5.12 -11.28
C GLU A 83 8.78 -4.99 -12.44
N LEU A 84 7.48 -5.23 -12.18
CA LEU A 84 6.41 -4.94 -13.13
C LEU A 84 6.46 -3.48 -13.58
N ARG A 85 6.68 -2.53 -12.66
CA ARG A 85 6.81 -1.10 -13.01
C ARG A 85 7.93 -0.86 -14.01
N LYS A 86 9.11 -1.42 -13.74
CA LYS A 86 10.31 -1.19 -14.56
C LYS A 86 10.12 -1.74 -15.95
N GLU A 87 9.60 -2.96 -16.07
CA GLU A 87 9.29 -3.58 -17.36
C GLU A 87 8.29 -2.75 -18.15
N LYS A 88 7.25 -2.25 -17.47
CA LYS A 88 6.15 -1.54 -18.11
C LYS A 88 6.40 -0.06 -18.39
N GLU A 89 7.22 0.62 -17.59
CA GLU A 89 7.69 1.97 -17.89
C GLU A 89 8.57 1.98 -19.14
N ILE A 90 9.35 0.93 -19.38
CA ILE A 90 10.10 0.75 -20.65
C ILE A 90 9.13 0.63 -21.84
N GLU A 91 7.96 0.02 -21.63
CA GLU A 91 6.88 -0.09 -22.63
C GLU A 91 6.05 1.20 -22.76
N GLY A 92 6.30 2.21 -21.92
CA GLY A 92 5.61 3.51 -21.93
C GLY A 92 4.27 3.50 -21.20
N GLU A 93 3.98 2.48 -20.40
CA GLU A 93 2.77 2.38 -19.58
C GLU A 93 2.96 3.09 -18.23
N ASN A 94 1.95 3.84 -17.77
CA ASN A 94 2.01 4.63 -16.54
C ASN A 94 1.38 3.88 -15.35
N TRP A 95 2.10 2.91 -14.80
CA TRP A 95 1.64 2.13 -13.64
C TRP A 95 1.72 2.92 -12.34
N ALA A 96 0.64 2.86 -11.55
CA ALA A 96 0.55 3.56 -10.28
C ALA A 96 1.52 2.96 -9.26
N SER A 97 2.35 3.81 -8.68
CA SER A 97 3.14 3.48 -7.50
C SER A 97 2.30 3.42 -6.22
N CYS A 98 2.84 2.79 -5.18
CA CYS A 98 2.28 2.86 -3.84
C CYS A 98 2.18 4.30 -3.31
N HIS A 99 3.05 5.22 -3.77
CA HIS A 99 3.00 6.64 -3.41
C HIS A 99 1.74 7.32 -3.94
N GLU A 100 1.50 7.15 -5.23
CA GLU A 100 0.37 7.75 -5.93
C GLU A 100 -0.93 7.21 -5.36
N ALA A 101 -0.98 5.90 -5.07
CA ALA A 101 -2.12 5.30 -4.37
C ALA A 101 -2.41 5.99 -3.02
N LEU A 102 -1.39 6.21 -2.19
CA LEU A 102 -1.57 6.87 -0.89
C LEU A 102 -2.07 8.31 -1.03
N HIS A 103 -1.56 9.08 -1.99
CA HIS A 103 -2.02 10.46 -2.24
C HIS A 103 -3.46 10.51 -2.76
N LEU A 104 -3.82 9.65 -3.71
CA LEU A 104 -5.21 9.56 -4.21
C LEU A 104 -6.19 9.17 -3.08
N LEU A 105 -5.77 8.27 -2.18
CA LEU A 105 -6.57 7.90 -1.01
C LEU A 105 -6.70 9.03 0.00
N GLN A 106 -5.65 9.81 0.23
CA GLN A 106 -5.71 10.99 1.10
C GLN A 106 -6.73 12.01 0.58
N ASP A 107 -6.73 12.26 -0.73
CA ASP A 107 -7.60 13.27 -1.34
C ASP A 107 -9.08 12.84 -1.36
N GLY A 108 -9.36 11.55 -1.55
CA GLY A 108 -10.73 11.05 -1.75
C GLY A 108 -11.34 10.25 -0.59
N HIS A 109 -10.52 9.68 0.30
CA HIS A 109 -10.94 8.64 1.26
C HIS A 109 -10.32 8.77 2.66
N CYS A 110 -9.76 9.93 3.00
CA CYS A 110 -9.16 10.16 4.33
C CYS A 110 -10.16 9.99 5.49
N ASP A 111 -11.44 10.26 5.26
CA ASP A 111 -12.52 10.19 6.24
C ASP A 111 -13.33 8.89 6.18
N THR A 112 -13.14 8.03 5.17
CA THR A 112 -13.91 6.78 5.01
C THR A 112 -13.11 5.53 5.32
N LEU A 113 -11.78 5.57 5.10
CA LEU A 113 -10.94 4.38 5.14
C LEU A 113 -10.73 3.85 6.57
N GLU A 114 -11.08 2.57 6.78
CA GLU A 114 -10.92 1.86 8.06
C GLU A 114 -9.77 0.84 8.03
N ARG A 115 -9.38 0.36 6.83
CA ARG A 115 -8.29 -0.61 6.62
C ARG A 115 -7.43 -0.20 5.42
N LEU A 116 -6.12 -0.14 5.62
CA LEU A 116 -5.13 0.13 4.58
C LEU A 116 -4.07 -0.96 4.56
N LYS A 117 -3.80 -1.50 3.37
CA LYS A 117 -2.77 -2.49 3.12
C LYS A 117 -1.91 -2.05 1.93
N ILE A 118 -0.65 -1.68 2.16
CA ILE A 118 0.24 -1.22 1.08
C ILE A 118 1.56 -1.99 1.17
N ARG A 119 1.89 -2.75 0.13
CA ARG A 119 3.09 -3.59 0.12
C ARG A 119 3.72 -3.54 -1.26
N TYR A 120 5.05 -3.43 -1.32
CA TYR A 120 5.76 -4.01 -2.44
C TYR A 120 5.80 -5.52 -2.25
N TYR A 121 5.50 -6.26 -3.30
CA TYR A 121 5.55 -7.70 -3.31
C TYR A 121 6.41 -8.15 -4.49
N ASP A 122 7.42 -8.97 -4.23
CA ASP A 122 8.13 -9.70 -5.26
C ASP A 122 7.62 -11.16 -5.28
N PRO A 123 6.98 -11.64 -6.36
CA PRO A 123 6.53 -13.03 -6.50
C PRO A 123 7.63 -14.07 -6.57
N PHE A 124 8.85 -13.63 -6.87
CA PHE A 124 9.97 -14.47 -7.25
C PHE A 124 11.09 -14.45 -6.20
N SER A 125 10.93 -13.68 -5.12
CA SER A 125 11.84 -13.73 -3.98
C SER A 125 11.38 -14.73 -2.94
N ASP A 126 12.15 -15.80 -2.79
CA ASP A 126 12.12 -16.64 -1.59
C ASP A 126 12.84 -15.96 -0.41
N ASP A 127 13.47 -14.81 -0.65
CA ASP A 127 14.25 -14.07 0.32
C ASP A 127 13.53 -12.78 0.74
N ASP A 128 13.36 -12.60 2.05
CA ASP A 128 13.04 -11.31 2.70
C ASP A 128 14.16 -10.26 2.52
N GLU A 129 15.20 -10.56 1.72
CA GLU A 129 16.43 -9.79 1.53
C GLU A 129 16.44 -8.90 0.27
N HIS A 130 15.32 -8.74 -0.45
CA HIS A 130 15.32 -7.77 -1.55
C HIS A 130 15.51 -6.35 -1.03
N GLU A 131 16.76 -5.91 -1.19
CA GLU A 131 17.21 -4.55 -1.01
C GLU A 131 16.36 -3.66 -1.90
N TRP A 132 15.60 -2.79 -1.25
CA TRP A 132 14.95 -1.66 -1.86
C TRP A 132 15.97 -0.93 -2.72
N HIS A 133 15.80 -0.95 -4.04
CA HIS A 133 16.65 -0.19 -4.95
C HIS A 133 16.34 1.31 -4.81
N GLU A 134 17.00 1.90 -3.82
CA GLU A 134 17.46 3.27 -3.52
C GLU A 134 17.02 4.52 -4.32
N GLU A 135 16.28 4.45 -5.42
CA GLU A 135 16.10 5.64 -6.27
C GLU A 135 14.95 6.57 -5.85
N GLU A 136 14.02 6.12 -4.99
CA GLU A 136 12.90 6.94 -4.54
C GLU A 136 13.17 7.47 -3.11
N ALA A 137 13.36 8.79 -3.01
CA ALA A 137 13.73 9.65 -1.87
C ALA A 137 13.16 9.24 -0.48
N PRO A 138 13.74 9.67 0.67
CA PRO A 138 13.20 9.31 2.00
C PRO A 138 11.70 9.58 2.12
N TRP A 139 10.96 8.48 2.29
CA TRP A 139 9.50 8.45 2.25
C TRP A 139 8.94 8.89 3.60
N HIS A 140 8.12 9.94 3.58
CA HIS A 140 7.37 10.40 4.74
C HIS A 140 5.94 10.66 4.33
N PHE A 141 5.05 9.68 4.55
CA PHE A 141 3.62 9.86 4.35
C PHE A 141 2.90 9.95 5.71
N PRO A 142 2.15 11.04 5.99
CA PRO A 142 1.46 11.20 7.26
C PRO A 142 0.19 10.34 7.30
N ILE A 143 0.32 9.07 7.70
CA ILE A 143 -0.83 8.15 7.84
C ILE A 143 -1.90 8.69 8.81
N SER A 144 -1.51 9.57 9.72
CA SER A 144 -2.42 10.30 10.61
C SER A 144 -3.51 11.10 9.89
N CYS A 145 -3.40 11.34 8.58
CA CYS A 145 -4.48 11.92 7.79
C CYS A 145 -5.73 11.02 7.67
N PHE A 146 -5.59 9.70 7.84
CA PHE A 146 -6.73 8.77 7.78
C PHE A 146 -7.44 8.69 9.13
N GLU A 147 -8.49 9.49 9.31
CA GLU A 147 -9.13 9.74 10.62
C GLU A 147 -9.83 8.52 11.21
N ASN A 148 -10.29 7.59 10.37
CA ASN A 148 -11.04 6.40 10.76
C ASN A 148 -10.24 5.10 10.65
N LEU A 149 -8.94 5.19 10.36
CA LEU A 149 -8.10 4.03 10.12
C LEU A 149 -7.91 3.21 11.39
N LYS A 150 -8.31 1.94 11.35
CA LYS A 150 -8.23 1.00 12.48
C LYS A 150 -7.16 -0.05 12.27
N VAL A 151 -6.95 -0.44 11.01
CA VAL A 151 -5.98 -1.49 10.65
C VAL A 151 -5.04 -0.99 9.57
N LEU A 152 -3.75 -1.09 9.86
CA LEU A 152 -2.69 -0.69 8.96
C LEU A 152 -1.72 -1.85 8.78
N GLU A 153 -1.65 -2.35 7.55
CA GLU A 153 -0.65 -3.33 7.12
C GLU A 153 0.23 -2.69 6.06
N ILE A 154 1.51 -2.53 6.34
CA ILE A 154 2.36 -1.78 5.43
C ILE A 154 3.79 -2.28 5.47
N GLN A 155 4.56 -2.04 4.41
CA GLN A 155 6.00 -2.08 4.56
C GLN A 155 6.50 -0.85 5.31
N ALA A 156 7.36 -1.06 6.31
CA ALA A 156 7.80 -0.02 7.24
C ALA A 156 8.37 1.24 6.56
N PRO A 157 9.14 1.15 5.44
CA PRO A 157 9.68 2.32 4.76
C PRO A 157 8.64 3.38 4.33
N PHE A 158 7.38 2.99 4.12
CA PHE A 158 6.32 3.93 3.71
C PHE A 158 5.84 4.86 4.84
N ILE A 159 5.74 4.34 6.06
CA ILE A 159 5.31 5.11 7.23
C ILE A 159 6.49 5.80 7.85
N LEU A 160 7.62 5.13 7.75
CA LEU A 160 8.81 5.47 8.44
C LEU A 160 9.88 5.67 7.40
N GLY A 161 10.30 6.92 7.18
CA GLY A 161 11.58 7.20 6.54
C GLY A 161 12.76 6.75 7.41
N THR A 162 12.65 5.58 8.06
CA THR A 162 13.48 5.06 9.14
C THR A 162 14.40 3.95 8.72
N ASP A 163 14.57 3.69 7.42
CA ASP A 163 15.71 2.88 7.00
C ASP A 163 16.71 3.73 6.24
N ARG A 164 17.92 3.75 6.80
CA ARG A 164 19.10 4.29 6.14
C ARG A 164 19.49 3.31 5.05
N ASN A 165 18.91 3.44 3.88
CA ASN A 165 19.53 2.84 2.71
C ASN A 165 20.87 3.56 2.45
N GLY A 166 21.96 2.80 2.51
CA GLY A 166 23.21 3.09 1.79
C GLY A 166 24.17 4.17 2.29
N LYS A 167 23.80 5.10 3.17
CA LYS A 167 24.79 6.07 3.68
C LYS A 167 25.63 5.46 4.79
N ASN A 168 26.84 5.03 4.39
CA ASN A 168 28.06 4.82 5.20
C ASN A 168 27.79 4.57 6.70
N PRO A 169 28.03 3.38 7.26
CA PRO A 169 27.81 3.05 8.68
C PRO A 169 28.44 4.04 9.69
N GLN A 170 29.34 4.92 9.23
CA GLN A 170 30.02 5.97 9.98
C GLN A 170 29.24 7.29 10.09
N GLN A 171 28.15 7.50 9.34
CA GLN A 171 27.25 8.65 9.52
C GLN A 171 26.10 8.24 10.43
N GLN A 172 26.33 8.33 11.75
CA GLN A 172 25.27 8.27 12.75
C GLN A 172 24.37 9.51 12.59
N ALA A 173 23.31 9.41 11.78
CA ALA A 173 22.18 10.34 11.91
C ALA A 173 21.66 10.27 13.35
N SER A 174 21.33 11.42 13.94
CA SER A 174 20.80 11.43 15.31
C SER A 174 19.44 10.71 15.33
N PRO A 175 19.09 9.94 16.38
CA PRO A 175 17.73 9.42 16.57
C PRO A 175 16.65 10.51 16.50
N ASP A 176 17.01 11.77 16.74
CA ASP A 176 16.14 12.94 16.65
C ASP A 176 15.79 13.37 15.21
N GLU A 177 16.45 12.81 14.19
CA GLU A 177 16.19 13.13 12.77
C GLU A 177 15.02 12.32 12.18
N TYR A 178 14.52 11.30 12.90
CA TYR A 178 13.45 10.43 12.43
C TYR A 178 12.13 10.76 13.15
N PRO A 179 11.00 10.88 12.42
CA PRO A 179 9.72 11.08 13.06
C PRO A 179 9.38 9.88 13.95
N GLN A 180 8.82 10.15 15.13
CA GLN A 180 8.36 9.09 16.02
C GLN A 180 7.09 8.44 15.46
N LEU A 181 7.07 7.10 15.38
CA LEU A 181 5.97 6.28 14.90
C LEU A 181 4.64 6.65 15.57
N ILE A 182 4.66 6.96 16.87
CA ILE A 182 3.45 7.34 17.62
C ILE A 182 2.82 8.65 17.13
N ASN A 183 3.62 9.55 16.54
CA ASN A 183 3.14 10.82 16.00
C ASN A 183 2.64 10.68 14.55
N LEU A 184 2.95 9.56 13.90
CA LEU A 184 2.58 9.28 12.50
C LEU A 184 1.32 8.44 12.38
N LEU A 185 0.98 7.67 13.42
CA LEU A 185 -0.20 6.82 13.44
C LEU A 185 -1.44 7.60 13.91
N PRO A 186 -2.60 7.41 13.27
CA PRO A 186 -3.84 7.96 13.80
C PRO A 186 -4.19 7.30 15.13
N SER A 187 -4.82 8.07 16.03
CA SER A 187 -5.18 7.60 17.38
C SER A 187 -6.19 6.44 17.38
N THR A 188 -6.85 6.20 16.25
CA THR A 188 -7.84 5.14 16.04
C THR A 188 -7.23 3.78 15.72
N ILE A 189 -5.91 3.67 15.51
CA ILE A 189 -5.27 2.41 15.16
C ILE A 189 -5.44 1.37 16.28
N THR A 190 -5.98 0.22 15.89
CA THR A 190 -6.17 -0.96 16.75
C THR A 190 -5.24 -2.11 16.36
N GLU A 191 -4.83 -2.16 15.09
CA GLU A 191 -3.96 -3.19 14.55
C GLU A 191 -2.90 -2.56 13.64
N LEU A 192 -1.63 -2.87 13.92
CA LEU A 192 -0.48 -2.42 13.17
C LEU A 192 0.36 -3.63 12.77
N ARG A 193 0.52 -3.85 11.47
CA ARG A 193 1.36 -4.89 10.87
C ARG A 193 2.41 -4.21 10.02
N LEU A 194 3.66 -4.35 10.41
CA LEU A 194 4.79 -3.74 9.71
C LEU A 194 5.66 -4.86 9.12
N HIS A 195 5.90 -4.76 7.82
CA HIS A 195 6.77 -5.66 7.05
C HIS A 195 8.08 -4.95 6.73
N ASN A 196 9.18 -5.68 6.56
CA ASN A 196 10.49 -5.13 6.21
C ASN A 196 10.90 -3.93 7.09
N CYS A 197 10.84 -4.13 8.41
CA CYS A 197 11.14 -3.10 9.39
C CYS A 197 12.64 -2.92 9.60
N GLY A 198 13.15 -1.75 9.26
CA GLY A 198 14.47 -1.28 9.69
C GLY A 198 14.63 -1.23 11.21
N MET A 199 15.89 -1.22 11.65
CA MET A 199 16.25 -1.26 13.07
C MET A 199 15.57 -0.15 13.90
N ILE A 200 15.46 1.06 13.35
CA ILE A 200 14.85 2.21 14.04
C ILE A 200 13.35 1.97 14.28
N ALA A 201 12.63 1.43 13.29
CA ALA A 201 11.22 1.07 13.44
C ALA A 201 11.03 0.06 14.59
N GLN A 202 11.88 -0.97 14.63
CA GLN A 202 11.86 -2.00 15.66
C GLN A 202 12.14 -1.41 17.06
N GLU A 203 13.10 -0.50 17.19
CA GLU A 203 13.42 0.19 18.44
C GLU A 203 12.23 1.02 18.94
N GLN A 204 11.58 1.78 18.07
CA GLN A 204 10.41 2.59 18.43
C GLN A 204 9.22 1.72 18.84
N ILE A 205 8.96 0.60 18.17
CA ILE A 205 7.93 -0.38 18.56
C ILE A 205 8.25 -0.98 19.93
N SER A 206 9.52 -1.33 20.17
CA SER A 206 9.99 -1.83 21.47
C SER A 206 9.78 -0.81 22.58
N ALA A 207 10.05 0.48 22.32
CA ALA A 207 9.80 1.55 23.28
C ALA A 207 8.30 1.72 23.58
N LEU A 208 7.44 1.68 22.56
CA LEU A 208 5.98 1.80 22.72
C LEU A 208 5.36 0.64 23.49
N SER A 209 5.80 -0.59 23.23
CA SER A 209 5.32 -1.77 23.96
C SER A 209 5.68 -1.71 25.45
N LYS A 210 6.88 -1.23 25.80
CA LYS A 210 7.32 -1.05 27.18
C LYS A 210 6.56 0.08 27.90
N ALA A 211 6.27 1.18 27.22
CA ALA A 211 5.50 2.28 27.80
C ALA A 211 4.08 1.83 28.21
N LYS A 212 3.37 1.12 27.33
CA LYS A 212 2.01 0.59 27.62
C LYS A 212 1.99 -0.45 28.74
N LEU A 213 3.06 -1.24 28.91
CA LEU A 213 3.18 -2.20 30.01
C LEU A 213 3.30 -1.50 31.38
N ASN A 214 3.96 -0.35 31.43
CA ASN A 214 4.13 0.42 32.67
C ASN A 214 2.86 1.18 33.07
N ASP A 215 2.00 1.55 32.13
CA ASP A 215 0.70 2.19 32.42
C ASP A 215 -0.37 1.20 32.95
N LEU A 216 -0.09 -0.11 32.86
CA LEU A 216 -0.97 -1.20 33.31
C LEU A 216 -0.50 -1.88 34.63
N ALA A 217 0.64 -1.45 35.18
CA ALA A 217 1.27 -2.00 36.40
C ALA A 217 1.09 -1.07 37.61
#